data_AF-A0A7V1FZG4-F1
#
_entry.id   AF-A0A7V1FZG4-F1
#
_cell.length_a   1.000
_cell.length_b   1.000
_cell.length_c   1.000
_cell.angle_alpha   90.00
_cell.angle_beta   90.00
_cell.angle_gamma   90.00
#
_symmetry.space_group_name_H-M   'P 1'
#
loop_
_entity.id
_entity.type
_entity.pdbx_description
1 polymer ?
#
loop_
_entity_poly.entity_id
_entity_poly.type
_entity_poly.pdbx_seq_one_letter_code
_entity_poly.pdbx_strand_id
1 'polypeptide(L)'
;MQAGQLHAQYLGVRSSDSYGRARGLRDHCNGVISELQTFRDNYQGMLPTEAVTAINGIVNSTGALIQDTSGTKDSQQEQVWAVLVLLAAFETEMSFMLSNTQEYIRTLSERAFSHLQRMIVVDLSFREKWQKAYEQGEVPAEKLGAVHLLWHGIWAFKIGAAGARTDLVYQEPALDMTDVQKYVEGIVLTEWKKAGPGDKAEQRFEEARSQANRYAQGVLAGTELAGYRYAVVVSSEQVQVPSDFSQDGIVYRHINISVNPKTPSRV
;
A
#
# COMPACT_ATOMS: atom_id res chain seq x y z
N MET A 1 6.26 -18.25 10.41
CA MET A 1 7.35 -18.34 11.41
C MET A 1 6.99 -19.06 12.72
N GLN A 2 5.87 -18.74 13.39
CA GLN A 2 5.49 -19.40 14.66
C GLN A 2 5.38 -20.94 14.58
N ALA A 3 4.92 -21.49 13.44
CA ALA A 3 4.83 -22.94 13.23
C ALA A 3 6.21 -23.65 13.20
N GLY A 4 7.25 -23.01 12.67
CA GLY A 4 8.61 -23.57 12.63
C GLY A 4 9.28 -23.57 14.01
N GLN A 5 9.11 -22.49 14.77
CA GLN A 5 9.55 -22.41 16.17
C GLN A 5 8.84 -23.45 17.05
N LEU A 6 7.52 -23.60 16.88
CA LEU A 6 6.72 -24.60 17.61
C LEU A 6 7.18 -26.03 17.27
N HIS A 7 7.51 -26.30 16.01
CA HIS A 7 8.00 -27.60 15.57
C HIS A 7 9.40 -27.92 16.12
N ALA A 8 10.32 -26.95 16.09
CA ALA A 8 11.67 -27.10 16.66
C ALA A 8 11.64 -27.30 18.18
N GLN A 9 10.82 -26.53 18.91
CA GLN A 9 10.64 -26.69 20.35
C GLN A 9 10.06 -28.06 20.73
N TYR A 10 9.16 -28.62 19.92
CA TYR A 10 8.57 -29.93 20.19
C TYR A 10 9.56 -31.09 19.99
N LEU A 11 10.45 -30.99 19.00
CA LEU A 11 11.44 -32.04 18.70
C LEU A 11 12.64 -32.01 19.64
N GLY A 12 12.93 -30.87 20.28
CA GLY A 12 13.84 -30.79 21.43
C GLY A 12 13.39 -31.62 22.64
N VAL A 13 12.12 -32.03 22.69
CA VAL A 13 11.52 -32.84 23.77
C VAL A 13 11.27 -34.30 23.35
N ARG A 14 11.05 -34.59 22.06
CA ARG A 14 10.85 -35.95 21.52
C ARG A 14 11.53 -36.09 20.15
N SER A 15 12.49 -37.01 20.04
CA SER A 15 13.37 -37.15 18.86
C SER A 15 12.74 -37.81 17.62
N SER A 16 11.42 -38.03 17.57
CA SER A 16 10.79 -38.72 16.43
C SER A 16 9.51 -38.04 15.95
N ASP A 17 9.40 -37.84 14.63
CA ASP A 17 8.18 -37.39 13.94
C ASP A 17 7.16 -38.53 13.84
N SER A 18 6.60 -38.93 14.99
CA SER A 18 5.66 -40.06 15.10
C SER A 18 4.31 -39.82 14.39
N TYR A 19 4.05 -38.60 13.91
CA TYR A 19 2.75 -38.21 13.34
C TYR A 19 2.85 -37.62 11.91
N GLY A 20 4.01 -37.70 11.25
CA GLY A 20 4.18 -37.23 9.87
C GLY A 20 4.00 -35.71 9.72
N ARG A 21 4.39 -34.94 10.73
CA ARG A 21 4.23 -33.48 10.77
C ARG A 21 5.18 -32.79 9.79
N ALA A 22 6.37 -33.37 9.58
CA ALA A 22 7.31 -32.89 8.57
C ALA A 22 6.67 -32.93 7.18
N ARG A 23 5.86 -33.96 6.88
CA ARG A 23 5.11 -34.06 5.61
C ARG A 23 4.09 -32.93 5.45
N GLY A 24 3.29 -32.67 6.48
CA GLY A 24 2.30 -31.57 6.44
C GLY A 24 2.94 -30.19 6.29
N LEU A 25 4.07 -29.95 6.97
CA LEU A 25 4.85 -28.71 6.81
C LEU A 25 5.48 -28.60 5.42
N ARG A 26 5.96 -29.72 4.87
CA ARG A 26 6.49 -29.80 3.51
C ARG A 26 5.43 -29.42 2.47
N ASP A 27 4.22 -29.98 2.60
CA ASP A 27 3.08 -29.67 1.71
C ASP A 27 2.71 -28.19 1.81
N HIS A 28 2.73 -27.61 3.01
CA HIS A 28 2.49 -26.18 3.20
C HIS A 28 3.59 -25.31 2.55
N CYS A 29 4.86 -25.68 2.70
CA CYS A 29 5.97 -24.97 2.06
C CYS A 29 5.88 -25.05 0.53
N ASN A 30 5.49 -26.20 -0.03
CA ASN A 30 5.20 -26.34 -1.46
C ASN A 30 4.07 -25.41 -1.91
N GLY A 31 3.00 -25.30 -1.11
CA GLY A 31 1.90 -24.36 -1.36
C GLY A 31 2.40 -22.92 -1.45
N VAL A 32 3.21 -22.49 -0.46
CA VAL A 32 3.81 -21.14 -0.44
C VAL A 32 4.69 -20.89 -1.67
N ILE A 33 5.54 -21.86 -2.07
CA ILE A 33 6.39 -21.71 -3.26
C ILE A 33 5.54 -21.59 -4.54
N SER A 34 4.48 -22.38 -4.67
CA SER A 34 3.55 -22.29 -5.81
C SER A 34 2.82 -20.94 -5.85
N GLU A 35 2.41 -20.42 -4.69
CA GLU A 35 1.81 -19.09 -4.57
C GLU A 35 2.81 -17.99 -4.94
N LEU A 36 4.08 -18.11 -4.51
CA LEU A 36 5.15 -17.17 -4.88
C LEU A 36 5.43 -17.19 -6.39
N GLN A 37 5.39 -18.35 -7.04
CA GLN A 37 5.51 -18.47 -8.49
C GLN A 37 4.36 -17.76 -9.21
N THR A 38 3.12 -18.04 -8.78
CA THR A 38 1.91 -17.41 -9.34
C THR A 38 1.96 -15.89 -9.15
N PHE A 39 2.37 -15.44 -7.97
CA PHE A 39 2.55 -14.04 -7.65
C PHE A 39 3.60 -13.39 -8.56
N ARG A 40 4.78 -13.99 -8.69
CA ARG A 40 5.82 -13.50 -9.61
C ARG A 40 5.29 -13.43 -11.03
N ASP A 41 4.63 -14.47 -11.53
CA ASP A 41 4.21 -14.51 -12.94
C ASP A 41 3.16 -13.43 -13.24
N ASN A 42 2.29 -13.16 -12.27
CA ASN A 42 1.28 -12.10 -12.36
C ASN A 42 1.85 -10.69 -12.20
N TYR A 43 2.93 -10.52 -11.41
CA TYR A 43 3.40 -9.20 -10.95
C TYR A 43 4.88 -8.89 -11.24
N GLN A 44 5.62 -9.74 -11.96
CA GLN A 44 7.07 -9.56 -12.22
C GLN A 44 7.41 -8.24 -12.89
N GLY A 45 6.53 -7.71 -13.75
CA GLY A 45 6.73 -6.41 -14.40
C GLY A 45 6.58 -5.21 -13.46
N MET A 46 6.11 -5.44 -12.23
CA MET A 46 5.73 -4.41 -11.25
C MET A 46 6.56 -4.45 -9.98
N LEU A 47 7.26 -5.56 -9.74
CA LEU A 47 8.17 -5.71 -8.63
C LEU A 47 9.53 -5.07 -8.96
N PRO A 48 10.23 -4.49 -7.98
CA PRO A 48 11.65 -4.16 -8.13
C PRO A 48 12.41 -5.37 -8.69
N THR A 49 13.37 -5.12 -9.60
CA THR A 49 14.16 -6.19 -10.22
C THR A 49 14.81 -7.09 -9.17
N GLU A 50 15.22 -6.48 -8.05
CA GLU A 50 15.78 -7.13 -6.87
C GLU A 50 14.76 -8.10 -6.23
N ALA A 51 13.50 -7.70 -6.10
CA ALA A 51 12.44 -8.54 -5.54
C ALA A 51 12.09 -9.71 -6.45
N VAL A 52 12.02 -9.51 -7.77
CA VAL A 52 11.85 -10.61 -8.75
C VAL A 52 13.02 -11.58 -8.66
N THR A 53 14.24 -11.05 -8.54
CA THR A 53 15.45 -11.86 -8.42
C THR A 53 15.45 -12.69 -7.13
N ALA A 54 15.04 -12.10 -6.00
CA ALA A 54 14.90 -12.81 -4.73
C ALA A 54 13.83 -13.91 -4.81
N ILE A 55 12.67 -13.64 -5.43
CA ILE A 55 11.62 -14.66 -5.63
C ILE A 55 12.15 -15.81 -6.50
N ASN A 56 12.84 -15.50 -7.59
CA ASN A 56 13.46 -16.53 -8.44
C ASN A 56 14.50 -17.35 -7.67
N GLY A 57 15.31 -16.68 -6.85
CA GLY A 57 16.31 -17.32 -5.99
C GLY A 57 15.67 -18.32 -5.02
N ILE A 58 14.64 -17.91 -4.28
CA ILE A 58 13.98 -18.79 -3.30
C ILE A 58 13.23 -19.94 -3.99
N VAL A 59 12.52 -19.67 -5.09
CA VAL A 59 11.78 -20.69 -5.85
C VAL A 59 12.73 -21.76 -6.39
N ASN A 60 13.87 -21.37 -6.96
CA ASN A 60 14.82 -22.32 -7.55
C ASN A 60 15.58 -23.13 -6.48
N SER A 61 16.05 -22.46 -5.42
CA SER A 61 16.83 -23.12 -4.35
C SER A 61 15.95 -24.00 -3.45
N THR A 62 14.79 -23.49 -3.07
CA THR A 62 13.90 -24.14 -2.09
C THR A 62 12.98 -25.15 -2.76
N GLY A 63 12.54 -24.89 -4.00
CA GLY A 63 11.74 -25.84 -4.77
C GLY A 63 12.44 -27.19 -4.96
N ALA A 64 13.75 -27.18 -5.25
CA ALA A 64 14.54 -28.41 -5.37
C ALA A 64 14.62 -29.17 -4.02
N LEU A 65 14.83 -28.46 -2.91
CA LEU A 65 14.91 -29.05 -1.57
C LEU A 65 13.58 -29.64 -1.09
N ILE A 66 12.44 -29.00 -1.41
CA ILE A 66 11.11 -29.50 -1.02
C ILE A 66 10.63 -30.62 -1.96
N GLN A 67 11.11 -30.72 -3.21
CA GLN A 67 10.71 -31.80 -4.12
C GLN A 67 11.56 -33.07 -3.96
N ASP A 68 12.77 -32.96 -3.40
CA ASP A 68 13.64 -34.12 -3.18
C ASP A 68 13.16 -35.01 -2.02
N THR A 69 12.42 -36.07 -2.36
CA THR A 69 11.93 -37.06 -1.39
C THR A 69 12.92 -38.20 -1.16
N SER A 70 14.10 -38.16 -1.77
CA SER A 70 15.14 -39.16 -1.56
C SER A 70 15.76 -39.00 -0.16
N GLY A 71 16.24 -40.11 0.42
CA GLY A 71 16.93 -40.11 1.72
C GLY A 71 16.13 -40.64 2.90
N THR A 72 16.72 -40.53 4.10
CA THR A 72 16.14 -41.01 5.36
C THR A 72 15.07 -40.04 5.90
N LYS A 73 14.23 -40.51 6.82
CA LYS A 73 13.23 -39.64 7.49
C LYS A 73 13.86 -38.43 8.18
N ASP A 74 15.04 -38.63 8.78
CA ASP A 74 15.79 -37.56 9.45
C ASP A 74 16.29 -36.52 8.43
N SER A 75 16.81 -36.97 7.29
CA SER A 75 17.22 -36.08 6.18
C SER A 75 16.05 -35.26 5.64
N GLN A 76 14.87 -35.87 5.50
CA GLN A 76 13.66 -35.16 5.06
C GLN A 76 13.19 -34.12 6.07
N GLN A 77 13.37 -34.37 7.37
CA GLN A 77 13.05 -33.42 8.42
C GLN A 77 14.02 -32.22 8.42
N GLU A 78 15.32 -32.47 8.27
CA GLU A 78 16.33 -31.42 8.15
C GLU A 78 16.09 -30.53 6.92
N GLN A 79 15.68 -31.11 5.79
CA GLN A 79 15.28 -30.35 4.60
C GLN A 79 14.12 -29.39 4.88
N VAL A 80 13.06 -29.85 5.57
CA VAL A 80 11.91 -28.99 5.92
C VAL A 80 12.33 -27.84 6.83
N TRP A 81 13.26 -28.06 7.76
CA TRP A 81 13.80 -26.99 8.60
C TRP A 81 14.61 -25.97 7.83
N ALA A 82 15.50 -26.43 6.95
CA ALA A 82 16.28 -25.55 6.08
C ALA A 82 15.35 -24.66 5.24
N VAL A 83 14.30 -25.25 4.66
CA VAL A 83 13.26 -24.55 3.89
C VAL A 83 12.56 -23.48 4.72
N LEU A 84 12.17 -23.78 5.96
CA LEU A 84 11.50 -22.80 6.84
C LEU A 84 12.40 -21.61 7.18
N VAL A 85 13.70 -21.87 7.42
CA VAL A 85 14.69 -20.81 7.66
C VAL A 85 14.88 -19.95 6.42
N LEU A 86 14.99 -20.57 5.24
CA LEU A 86 15.13 -19.85 3.97
C LEU A 86 13.89 -18.99 3.66
N LEU A 87 12.68 -19.51 3.90
CA LEU A 87 11.44 -18.74 3.75
C LEU A 87 11.35 -17.55 4.71
N ALA A 88 11.84 -17.69 5.95
CA ALA A 88 11.89 -16.59 6.91
C ALA A 88 12.92 -15.51 6.51
N ALA A 89 14.10 -15.93 6.03
CA ALA A 89 15.09 -15.00 5.50
C ALA A 89 14.55 -14.24 4.29
N PHE A 90 13.89 -14.95 3.37
CA PHE A 90 13.23 -14.38 2.20
C PHE A 90 12.11 -13.39 2.57
N GLU A 91 11.28 -13.70 3.56
CA GLU A 91 10.24 -12.78 4.05
C GLU A 91 10.85 -11.47 4.56
N THR A 92 11.96 -11.56 5.29
CA THR A 92 12.69 -10.38 5.78
C THR A 92 13.26 -9.55 4.63
N GLU A 93 13.88 -10.21 3.65
CA GLU A 93 14.45 -9.55 2.46
C GLU A 93 13.35 -8.85 1.63
N MET A 94 12.24 -9.55 1.36
CA MET A 94 11.08 -9.00 0.65
C MET A 94 10.49 -7.79 1.38
N SER A 95 10.34 -7.89 2.70
CA SER A 95 9.83 -6.78 3.52
C SER A 95 10.73 -5.54 3.39
N PHE A 96 12.04 -5.73 3.40
CA PHE A 96 13.01 -4.64 3.21
C PHE A 96 12.89 -4.02 1.81
N MET A 97 12.87 -4.84 0.74
CA MET A 97 12.77 -4.33 -0.63
C MET A 97 11.47 -3.55 -0.86
N LEU A 98 10.35 -4.07 -0.36
CA LEU A 98 9.05 -3.39 -0.49
C LEU A 98 8.98 -2.10 0.35
N SER A 99 9.64 -2.05 1.52
CA SER A 99 9.65 -0.85 2.36
C SER A 99 10.23 0.38 1.63
N ASN A 100 11.26 0.18 0.81
CA ASN A 100 11.86 1.26 0.03
C ASN A 100 10.88 1.80 -1.04
N THR A 101 10.15 0.91 -1.71
CA THR A 101 9.12 1.31 -2.68
C THR A 101 7.98 2.07 -2.01
N GLN A 102 7.51 1.61 -0.85
CA GLN A 102 6.44 2.30 -0.10
C GLN A 102 6.88 3.70 0.34
N GLU A 103 8.11 3.86 0.81
CA GLU A 103 8.67 5.15 1.21
C GLU A 103 8.85 6.11 0.02
N TYR A 104 9.22 5.57 -1.14
CA TYR A 104 9.28 6.32 -2.40
C TYR A 104 7.89 6.85 -2.79
N ILE A 105 6.86 5.99 -2.84
CA ILE A 105 5.48 6.36 -3.18
C ILE A 105 4.94 7.40 -2.19
N ARG A 106 5.22 7.24 -0.89
CA ARG A 106 4.86 8.21 0.15
C ARG A 106 5.50 9.57 -0.13
N THR A 107 6.81 9.60 -0.35
CA THR A 107 7.55 10.85 -0.63
C THR A 107 7.03 11.55 -1.89
N LEU A 108 6.72 10.78 -2.93
CA LEU A 108 6.14 11.25 -4.18
C LEU A 108 4.76 11.88 -3.96
N SER A 109 3.91 11.24 -3.15
CA SER A 109 2.58 11.73 -2.79
C SER A 109 2.64 13.04 -2.00
N GLU A 110 3.51 13.12 -0.97
CA GLU A 110 3.73 14.35 -0.19
C GLU A 110 4.23 15.49 -1.10
N ARG A 111 5.14 15.19 -2.03
CA ARG A 111 5.62 16.16 -3.02
C ARG A 111 4.48 16.67 -3.90
N ALA A 112 3.61 15.78 -4.37
CA ALA A 112 2.48 16.14 -5.21
C ALA A 112 1.49 17.06 -4.48
N PHE A 113 1.14 16.78 -3.22
CA PHE A 113 0.29 17.69 -2.43
C PHE A 113 0.96 19.04 -2.15
N SER A 114 2.26 19.02 -1.84
CA SER A 114 3.06 20.22 -1.59
C SER A 114 3.18 21.10 -2.86
N HIS A 115 3.31 20.46 -4.03
CA HIS A 115 3.30 21.12 -5.33
C HIS A 115 1.91 21.69 -5.66
N LEU A 116 0.84 20.93 -5.40
CA LEU A 116 -0.54 21.37 -5.59
C LEU A 116 -0.82 22.68 -4.85
N GLN A 117 -0.50 22.73 -3.56
CA GLN A 117 -0.72 23.93 -2.75
C GLN A 117 0.06 25.14 -3.30
N ARG A 118 1.31 24.92 -3.77
CA ARG A 118 2.12 25.98 -4.38
C ARG A 118 1.54 26.45 -5.71
N MET A 119 1.04 25.56 -6.55
CA MET A 119 0.36 25.92 -7.81
C MET A 119 -0.86 26.82 -7.56
N ILE A 120 -1.67 26.50 -6.54
CA ILE A 120 -2.81 27.36 -6.13
C ILE A 120 -2.33 28.75 -5.67
N VAL A 121 -1.16 28.83 -5.03
CA VAL A 121 -0.58 30.13 -4.60
C VAL A 121 -0.06 30.94 -5.79
N VAL A 122 0.62 30.32 -6.75
CA VAL A 122 1.36 31.09 -7.78
C VAL A 122 0.57 31.33 -9.07
N ASP A 123 -0.33 30.43 -9.46
CA ASP A 123 -1.08 30.52 -10.71
C ASP A 123 -2.54 30.92 -10.44
N LEU A 124 -2.89 32.14 -10.86
CA LEU A 124 -4.23 32.70 -10.67
C LEU A 124 -5.31 31.88 -11.38
N SER A 125 -5.05 31.42 -12.61
CA SER A 125 -6.02 30.63 -13.37
C SER A 125 -6.24 29.26 -12.73
N PHE A 126 -5.17 28.66 -12.21
CA PHE A 126 -5.23 27.41 -11.47
C PHE A 126 -5.99 27.59 -10.14
N ARG A 127 -5.74 28.69 -9.43
CA ARG A 127 -6.47 29.06 -8.20
C ARG A 127 -7.96 29.21 -8.45
N GLU A 128 -8.36 29.98 -9.47
CA GLU A 128 -9.77 30.18 -9.82
C GLU A 128 -10.48 28.86 -10.13
N LYS A 129 -9.79 27.92 -10.79
CA LYS A 129 -10.31 26.58 -11.06
C LYS A 129 -10.59 25.81 -9.77
N TRP A 130 -9.67 25.87 -8.80
CA TRP A 130 -9.82 25.25 -7.49
C TRP A 130 -10.87 25.91 -6.61
N GLN A 131 -11.01 27.23 -6.67
CA GLN A 131 -12.07 27.96 -5.96
C GLN A 131 -13.45 27.56 -6.48
N LYS A 132 -13.63 27.49 -7.80
CA LYS A 132 -14.87 27.00 -8.43
C LYS A 132 -15.17 25.56 -8.04
N ALA A 133 -14.15 24.69 -8.05
CA ALA A 133 -14.32 23.30 -7.62
C ALA A 133 -14.75 23.20 -6.15
N TYR A 134 -14.10 23.96 -5.27
CA TYR A 134 -14.47 24.06 -3.86
C TYR A 134 -15.92 24.53 -3.67
N GLU A 135 -16.37 25.55 -4.41
CA GLU A 135 -17.77 26.01 -4.37
C GLU A 135 -18.75 24.90 -4.74
N GLN A 136 -18.44 24.13 -5.79
CA GLN A 136 -19.29 23.06 -6.31
C GLN A 136 -19.33 21.79 -5.43
N GLY A 137 -18.34 21.55 -4.58
CA GLY A 137 -18.35 20.45 -3.59
C GLY A 137 -17.10 19.57 -3.60
N GLU A 138 -17.22 18.37 -3.04
CA GLU A 138 -16.08 17.43 -2.88
C GLU A 138 -15.64 16.84 -4.22
N VAL A 139 -16.58 16.35 -5.03
CA VAL A 139 -16.28 15.62 -6.28
C VAL A 139 -15.45 16.43 -7.29
N PRO A 140 -15.74 17.72 -7.56
CA PRO A 140 -14.90 18.51 -8.44
C PRO A 140 -13.47 18.70 -7.90
N ALA A 141 -13.32 18.87 -6.59
CA ALA A 141 -12.00 19.01 -5.96
C ALA A 141 -11.23 17.67 -5.96
N GLU A 142 -11.91 16.55 -5.72
CA GLU A 142 -11.37 15.20 -5.90
C GLU A 142 -10.81 14.99 -7.30
N LYS A 143 -11.58 15.33 -8.34
CA LYS A 143 -11.15 15.16 -9.74
C LYS A 143 -9.90 15.98 -10.05
N LEU A 144 -9.87 17.25 -9.61
CA LEU A 144 -8.68 18.10 -9.80
C LEU A 144 -7.47 17.58 -9.03
N GLY A 145 -7.69 17.13 -7.80
CA GLY A 145 -6.66 16.51 -6.96
C GLY A 145 -6.09 15.26 -7.59
N ALA A 146 -6.95 14.35 -8.05
CA ALA A 146 -6.55 13.10 -8.67
C ALA A 146 -5.75 13.30 -9.97
N VAL A 147 -6.19 14.23 -10.84
CA VAL A 147 -5.41 14.58 -12.04
C VAL A 147 -4.06 15.20 -11.66
N HIS A 148 -4.01 16.03 -10.60
CA HIS A 148 -2.74 16.58 -10.14
C HIS A 148 -1.80 15.50 -9.61
N LEU A 149 -2.31 14.54 -8.82
CA LEU A 149 -1.53 13.39 -8.34
C LEU A 149 -1.01 12.56 -9.52
N LEU A 150 -1.82 12.39 -10.56
CA LEU A 150 -1.42 11.66 -11.77
C LEU A 150 -0.27 12.35 -12.52
N TRP A 151 -0.17 13.69 -12.50
CA TRP A 151 1.00 14.41 -13.04
C TRP A 151 2.31 14.07 -12.33
N HIS A 152 2.24 13.53 -11.11
CA HIS A 152 3.39 13.02 -10.36
C HIS A 152 3.48 11.50 -10.41
N GLY A 153 2.77 10.83 -11.33
CA GLY A 153 2.78 9.38 -11.42
C GLY A 153 2.03 8.69 -10.29
N ILE A 154 1.13 9.37 -9.58
CA ILE A 154 0.29 8.78 -8.53
C ILE A 154 -1.14 8.62 -9.03
N TRP A 155 -1.63 7.38 -9.09
CA TRP A 155 -3.05 7.13 -9.30
C TRP A 155 -3.79 7.10 -7.96
N ALA A 156 -4.75 8.01 -7.79
CA ALA A 156 -5.50 8.17 -6.54
C ALA A 156 -6.90 7.58 -6.63
N PHE A 157 -7.32 6.84 -5.61
CA PHE A 157 -8.66 6.27 -5.50
C PHE A 157 -9.29 6.54 -4.15
N LYS A 158 -10.62 6.39 -4.10
CA LYS A 158 -11.40 6.33 -2.85
C LYS A 158 -12.17 5.03 -2.76
N ILE A 159 -12.82 4.80 -1.63
CA ILE A 159 -13.65 3.61 -1.42
C ILE A 159 -15.11 3.92 -1.72
N GLY A 160 -15.66 3.17 -2.69
CA GLY A 160 -17.09 3.19 -2.98
C GLY A 160 -17.92 2.49 -1.89
N ALA A 161 -19.23 2.70 -1.90
CA ALA A 161 -20.15 2.14 -0.90
C ALA A 161 -20.10 0.60 -0.77
N ALA A 162 -19.71 -0.11 -1.83
CA ALA A 162 -19.56 -1.56 -1.87
C ALA A 162 -18.16 -2.07 -1.45
N GLY A 163 -17.27 -1.18 -0.96
CA GLY A 163 -15.89 -1.52 -0.61
C GLY A 163 -14.92 -1.62 -1.81
N ALA A 164 -15.41 -1.38 -3.02
CA ALA A 164 -14.60 -1.38 -4.24
C ALA A 164 -13.80 -0.08 -4.40
N ARG A 165 -12.67 -0.15 -5.11
CA ARG A 165 -11.90 1.03 -5.51
C ARG A 165 -12.70 1.85 -6.51
N THR A 166 -12.70 3.16 -6.36
CA THR A 166 -13.33 4.10 -7.29
C THR A 166 -12.28 5.07 -7.80
N ASP A 167 -12.14 5.13 -9.13
CA ASP A 167 -11.32 6.13 -9.79
C ASP A 167 -11.87 7.52 -9.47
N LEU A 168 -11.04 8.41 -8.94
CA LEU A 168 -11.47 9.76 -8.59
C LEU A 168 -11.73 10.67 -9.80
N VAL A 169 -11.09 10.43 -10.94
CA VAL A 169 -11.28 11.20 -12.16
C VAL A 169 -12.60 10.83 -12.82
N TYR A 170 -12.81 9.54 -13.10
CA TYR A 170 -14.00 9.06 -13.79
C TYR A 170 -15.19 8.79 -12.85
N GLN A 171 -14.95 8.58 -11.55
CA GLN A 171 -15.96 8.20 -10.54
C GLN A 171 -16.61 6.85 -10.84
N GLU A 172 -15.83 5.95 -11.43
CA GLU A 172 -16.24 4.59 -11.80
C GLU A 172 -15.47 3.55 -10.98
N PRO A 173 -16.04 2.36 -10.75
CA PRO A 173 -15.32 1.25 -10.14
C PRO A 173 -14.08 0.90 -10.96
N ALA A 174 -12.92 0.88 -10.31
CA ALA A 174 -11.68 0.42 -10.92
C ALA A 174 -11.56 -1.10 -10.73
N LEU A 175 -12.06 -1.86 -11.72
CA LEU A 175 -12.13 -3.32 -11.67
C LEU A 175 -10.82 -3.99 -12.09
N ASP A 176 -10.11 -3.40 -13.05
CA ASP A 176 -8.79 -3.87 -13.51
C ASP A 176 -7.74 -2.77 -13.30
N MET A 177 -6.74 -3.08 -12.50
CA MET A 177 -5.64 -2.16 -12.17
C MET A 177 -4.41 -2.38 -13.06
N THR A 178 -4.42 -3.41 -13.92
CA THR A 178 -3.31 -3.79 -14.80
C THR A 178 -2.97 -2.66 -15.78
N ASP A 179 -3.98 -1.96 -16.30
CA ASP A 179 -3.76 -0.83 -17.20
C ASP A 179 -3.24 0.41 -16.46
N VAL A 180 -3.75 0.69 -15.27
CA VAL A 180 -3.28 1.79 -14.42
C VAL A 180 -1.80 1.65 -14.12
N GLN A 181 -1.35 0.44 -13.79
CA GLN A 181 0.02 0.12 -13.44
C GLN A 181 1.04 0.38 -14.57
N LYS A 182 0.60 0.52 -15.83
CA LYS A 182 1.50 0.78 -16.96
C LYS A 182 2.04 2.22 -16.99
N TYR A 183 1.38 3.15 -16.31
CA TYR A 183 1.69 4.58 -16.43
C TYR A 183 1.82 5.30 -15.09
N VAL A 184 1.77 4.57 -13.96
CA VAL A 184 1.92 5.15 -12.63
C VAL A 184 3.07 4.53 -11.85
N GLU A 185 3.67 5.34 -10.99
CA GLU A 185 4.71 4.95 -10.05
C GLU A 185 4.12 4.48 -8.72
N GLY A 186 2.89 4.90 -8.38
CA GLY A 186 2.22 4.50 -7.15
C GLY A 186 0.71 4.64 -7.20
N ILE A 187 0.04 3.81 -6.40
CA ILE A 187 -1.42 3.81 -6.22
C ILE A 187 -1.72 4.19 -4.76
N VAL A 188 -2.57 5.18 -4.55
CA VAL A 188 -2.78 5.78 -3.22
C VAL A 188 -4.25 5.96 -2.90
N LEU A 189 -4.65 5.53 -1.70
CA LEU A 189 -5.98 5.79 -1.16
C LEU A 189 -6.04 7.22 -0.62
N THR A 190 -6.94 8.02 -1.19
CA THR A 190 -7.21 9.39 -0.74
C THR A 190 -8.70 9.59 -0.51
N GLU A 191 -9.07 10.14 0.63
CA GLU A 191 -10.45 10.56 0.93
C GLU A 191 -10.49 12.07 1.07
N TRP A 192 -11.33 12.72 0.27
CA TRP A 192 -11.40 14.17 0.19
C TRP A 192 -12.66 14.67 0.90
N LYS A 193 -12.52 15.77 1.64
CA LYS A 193 -13.61 16.42 2.37
C LYS A 193 -13.56 17.92 2.17
N LYS A 194 -14.73 18.56 2.06
CA LYS A 194 -14.84 20.01 2.02
C LYS A 194 -15.04 20.56 3.43
N ALA A 195 -14.24 21.54 3.83
CA ALA A 195 -14.44 22.30 5.06
C ALA A 195 -14.97 23.70 4.73
N GLY A 196 -16.22 23.97 5.11
CA GLY A 196 -16.86 25.27 4.96
C GLY A 196 -16.39 26.30 6.00
N PRO A 197 -16.76 27.58 5.82
CA PRO A 197 -16.52 28.60 6.85
C PRO A 197 -17.21 28.24 8.17
N GLY A 198 -16.44 28.12 9.26
CA GLY A 198 -16.95 27.73 10.57
C GLY A 198 -16.99 26.22 10.84
N ASP A 199 -16.71 25.38 9.83
CA ASP A 199 -16.53 23.94 10.05
C ASP A 199 -15.28 23.69 10.90
N LYS A 200 -15.37 22.72 11.82
CA LYS A 200 -14.18 22.19 12.49
C LYS A 200 -13.44 21.29 11.52
N ALA A 201 -12.31 21.75 11.01
CA ALA A 201 -11.45 20.98 10.08
C ALA A 201 -11.12 19.58 10.62
N GLU A 202 -10.91 19.47 11.93
CA GLU A 202 -10.70 18.19 12.64
C GLU A 202 -11.80 17.17 12.33
N GLN A 203 -13.07 17.57 12.44
CA GLN A 203 -14.21 16.69 12.14
C GLN A 203 -14.17 16.18 10.69
N ARG A 204 -13.78 17.01 9.73
CA ARG A 204 -13.65 16.62 8.32
C ARG A 204 -12.53 15.61 8.13
N PHE A 205 -11.42 15.75 8.84
CA PHE A 205 -10.37 14.73 8.84
C PHE A 205 -10.86 13.41 9.45
N GLU A 206 -11.65 13.44 10.53
CA GLU A 206 -12.24 12.21 11.10
C GLU A 206 -13.20 11.51 10.13
N GLU A 207 -14.05 12.28 9.44
CA GLU A 207 -14.96 11.76 8.41
C GLU A 207 -14.19 11.08 7.28
N ALA A 208 -13.13 11.72 6.77
CA ALA A 208 -12.26 11.14 5.75
C ALA A 208 -11.58 9.84 6.25
N ARG A 209 -11.03 9.85 7.47
CA ARG A 209 -10.42 8.65 8.06
C ARG A 209 -11.41 7.50 8.21
N SER A 210 -12.62 7.79 8.69
CA SER A 210 -13.68 6.79 8.89
C SER A 210 -14.10 6.14 7.57
N GLN A 211 -14.16 6.91 6.47
CA GLN A 211 -14.42 6.39 5.13
C GLN A 211 -13.25 5.54 4.62
N ALA A 212 -12.02 6.04 4.74
CA ALA A 212 -10.81 5.32 4.36
C ALA A 212 -10.62 4.01 5.14
N ASN A 213 -11.05 3.96 6.41
CA ASN A 213 -10.94 2.77 7.25
C ASN A 213 -11.85 1.61 6.79
N ARG A 214 -12.88 1.89 5.98
CA ARG A 214 -13.72 0.82 5.40
C ARG A 214 -12.94 -0.02 4.40
N TYR A 215 -11.76 0.44 3.97
CA TYR A 215 -10.89 -0.33 3.12
C TYR A 215 -10.19 -1.45 3.90
N ALA A 216 -10.61 -2.69 3.64
CA ALA A 216 -9.73 -3.84 3.86
C ALA A 216 -8.70 -3.82 2.72
N GLN A 217 -7.41 -3.77 3.07
CA GLN A 217 -6.29 -3.76 2.11
C GLN A 217 -6.56 -4.65 0.90
N GLY A 218 -6.37 -4.12 -0.30
CA GLY A 218 -6.38 -4.93 -1.51
C GLY A 218 -5.01 -5.53 -1.79
N VAL A 219 -4.99 -6.67 -2.47
CA VAL A 219 -3.83 -7.54 -2.72
C VAL A 219 -2.87 -6.96 -3.79
N LEU A 220 -2.78 -5.64 -3.94
CA LEU A 220 -1.89 -5.05 -4.96
C LEU A 220 -0.46 -4.95 -4.45
N ALA A 221 0.25 -6.07 -4.65
CA ALA A 221 1.69 -6.27 -4.70
C ALA A 221 2.53 -4.99 -4.90
N GLY A 222 2.93 -4.33 -3.80
CA GLY A 222 4.03 -3.36 -3.76
C GLY A 222 3.80 -1.97 -4.38
N THR A 223 2.88 -1.82 -5.34
CA THR A 223 2.57 -0.55 -6.03
C THR A 223 1.49 0.27 -5.33
N GLU A 224 0.66 -0.37 -4.51
CA GLU A 224 -0.30 0.32 -3.65
C GLU A 224 0.35 0.71 -2.33
N LEU A 225 0.15 1.96 -1.91
CA LEU A 225 0.65 2.47 -0.63
C LEU A 225 -0.19 1.88 0.52
N ALA A 226 0.25 0.76 1.04
CA ALA A 226 -0.51 -0.05 1.99
C ALA A 226 -0.45 0.50 3.42
N GLY A 227 0.67 1.13 3.80
CA GLY A 227 0.93 1.64 5.14
C GLY A 227 0.45 3.08 5.39
N TYR A 228 0.03 3.80 4.34
CA TYR A 228 -0.40 5.19 4.46
C TYR A 228 -1.70 5.45 3.70
N ARG A 229 -2.57 6.26 4.28
CA ARG A 229 -3.82 6.74 3.68
C ARG A 229 -3.91 8.24 3.84
N TYR A 230 -4.45 8.94 2.85
CA TYR A 230 -4.51 10.40 2.87
C TYR A 230 -5.94 10.88 3.13
N ALA A 231 -6.13 11.55 4.26
CA ALA A 231 -7.33 12.33 4.54
C ALA A 231 -7.06 13.77 4.10
N VAL A 232 -7.68 14.19 3.00
CA VAL A 232 -7.46 15.48 2.36
C VAL A 232 -8.65 16.40 2.64
N VAL A 233 -8.42 17.54 3.27
CA VAL A 233 -9.44 18.55 3.53
C VAL A 233 -9.19 19.76 2.66
N VAL A 234 -10.16 20.10 1.81
CA VAL A 234 -10.16 21.30 0.99
C VAL A 234 -10.91 22.41 1.72
N SER A 235 -10.24 23.54 1.93
CA SER A 235 -10.79 24.67 2.68
C SER A 235 -10.63 25.98 1.92
N SER A 236 -11.41 27.00 2.30
CA SER A 236 -11.24 28.35 1.75
C SER A 236 -9.87 28.94 2.12
N GLU A 237 -9.53 28.97 3.41
CA GLU A 237 -8.22 29.41 3.91
C GLU A 237 -7.48 28.25 4.58
N GLN A 238 -6.18 28.43 4.84
CA GLN A 238 -5.37 27.46 5.58
C GLN A 238 -5.99 27.18 6.95
N VAL A 239 -6.23 25.91 7.26
CA VAL A 239 -6.71 25.47 8.57
C VAL A 239 -5.62 24.75 9.35
N GLN A 240 -5.79 24.66 10.67
CA GLN A 240 -4.93 23.83 11.50
C GLN A 240 -5.15 22.36 11.13
N VAL A 241 -4.05 21.69 10.78
CA VAL A 241 -4.04 20.27 10.43
C VAL A 241 -3.71 19.47 11.71
N PRO A 242 -4.53 18.49 12.11
CA PRO A 242 -4.21 17.63 13.23
C PRO A 242 -2.99 16.75 12.92
N SER A 243 -2.30 16.27 13.96
CA SER A 243 -1.21 15.31 13.79
C SER A 243 -1.68 14.04 13.08
N ASP A 244 -0.77 13.36 12.40
CA ASP A 244 -1.06 12.07 11.78
C ASP A 244 -1.61 11.07 12.80
N PHE A 245 -2.53 10.23 12.35
CA PHE A 245 -3.19 9.25 13.20
C PHE A 245 -2.79 7.84 12.77
N SER A 246 -2.42 6.98 13.72
CA SER A 246 -2.04 5.59 13.42
C SER A 246 -3.06 4.62 14.00
N GLN A 247 -3.53 3.68 13.19
CA GLN A 247 -4.46 2.62 13.59
C GLN A 247 -4.17 1.35 12.80
N ASP A 248 -4.09 0.21 13.49
CA ASP A 248 -3.91 -1.12 12.87
C ASP A 248 -2.72 -1.20 11.89
N GLY A 249 -1.62 -0.52 12.23
CA GLY A 249 -0.40 -0.47 11.40
C GLY A 249 -0.49 0.47 10.18
N ILE A 250 -1.58 1.22 10.04
CA ILE A 250 -1.79 2.18 8.95
C ILE A 250 -1.71 3.61 9.51
N VAL A 251 -0.97 4.47 8.81
CA VAL A 251 -0.83 5.89 9.14
C VAL A 251 -1.75 6.73 8.25
N TYR A 252 -2.66 7.46 8.86
CA TYR A 252 -3.54 8.42 8.22
C TYR A 252 -2.86 9.79 8.21
N ARG A 253 -2.44 10.21 7.02
CA ARG A 253 -1.84 11.50 6.74
C ARG A 253 -2.93 12.54 6.58
N HIS A 254 -2.85 13.63 7.33
CA HIS A 254 -3.80 14.74 7.23
C HIS A 254 -3.22 15.83 6.34
N ILE A 255 -3.89 16.14 5.23
CA ILE A 255 -3.46 17.17 4.28
C ILE A 255 -4.55 18.24 4.15
N ASN A 256 -4.17 19.51 4.29
CA ASN A 256 -5.06 20.62 3.95
C ASN A 256 -4.65 21.25 2.62
N ILE A 257 -5.64 21.37 1.72
CA ILE A 257 -5.52 22.15 0.48
C ILE A 257 -6.39 23.40 0.62
N SER A 258 -5.73 24.55 0.80
CA SER A 258 -6.39 25.86 0.87
C SER A 258 -6.53 26.46 -0.52
N VAL A 259 -7.76 26.77 -0.95
CA VAL A 259 -8.02 27.37 -2.28
C VAL A 259 -7.85 28.89 -2.34
N ASN A 260 -7.77 29.54 -1.17
CA ASN A 260 -7.48 30.96 -1.02
C ASN A 260 -6.49 31.19 0.14
N PRO A 261 -5.25 30.66 0.04
CA PRO A 261 -4.26 30.80 1.10
C PRO A 261 -3.86 32.27 1.27
N LYS A 262 -3.71 32.72 2.52
CA LYS A 262 -3.18 34.05 2.81
C LYS A 262 -1.74 34.14 2.33
N THR A 263 -1.44 35.10 1.44
CA THR A 263 -0.06 35.42 1.08
C THR A 263 0.59 36.24 2.20
N PRO A 264 1.81 35.89 2.67
CA PRO A 264 2.47 36.58 3.77
C PRO A 264 2.73 38.08 3.54
N SER A 265 2.72 38.53 2.29
CA SER A 265 3.09 39.89 1.88
C SER A 265 1.89 40.67 1.35
N ARG A 266 1.00 41.08 2.26
CA ARG A 266 0.31 42.37 2.13
C ARG A 266 0.99 43.33 3.11
N VAL A 267 2.03 44.01 2.63
CA VAL A 267 2.53 45.28 3.17
C VAL A 267 2.08 46.36 2.21
#